data_AF-A0A2I4GZF1-F1
#
_entry.id   AF-A0A2I4GZF1-F1
#
_cell.length_a   1.000
_cell.length_b   1.000
_cell.length_c   1.000
_cell.angle_alpha   90.00
_cell.angle_beta   90.00
_cell.angle_gamma   90.00
#
_symmetry.space_group_name_H-M   'P 1'
#
loop_
_entity.id
_entity.type
_entity.pdbx_description
1 polymer ?
#
loop_
_entity_poly.entity_id
_entity_poly.type
_entity_poly.pdbx_seq_one_letter_code
_entity_poly.pdbx_strand_id
1 'polypeptide(L)'
;MKEEQHSLLLSSSSCFSPPEGVRLSYGTAGFRADAALLQSTVYRVGILAALRSLKMESSVIGIMITASHNKVTDNGVKIADPSGGMLSRDWEPFADALANAPTPQHLLQLITEFVEKESIPLDGVRPATILLGRDTRPSGESLLEAAKQGVSSILGVVAIDMGIVTTPQLHWMVRARNMGMKAYELDYFEQLSSSFRCLIDLIPSKGRMSEGDLKVVVDGANGVGGEKLELLKKMLDNLFVEVRNSGRDGVLNEGVGADFVQKEKVAPHGFGSQDIGLRCASLDGDADRLVYFCVPSSKGCSDIELVDGDKILSLFAIFIKEQLSTLSKERGENMGSNYQARLGVVQTAYANGASTDFLKKLELEVIFTPTGVKHLHEKAAEFDIGIYFEANGHGTILFSESFLCWLEARHKELSSVSTGSEQETAALRLLAASKLINQAVGDALSGLLLVEAILQHKGWSIRRWSELYQDLPSRQVKVKVVDRTAVVTANAETIVVRPPGIQEAINIETAKYPQGRSFIRPSGTEDVIRVYAEASTQEAADSLANSVAKLVDQFLGSGSF
;
A
#
# COMPACT_ATOMS: atom_id res chain seq x y z
N MET A 1 -5.49 -29.13 29.62
CA MET A 1 -5.63 -27.93 28.76
C MET A 1 -4.45 -26.97 28.91
N LYS A 2 -4.20 -26.29 30.06
CA LYS A 2 -2.98 -25.47 30.22
C LYS A 2 -1.67 -26.27 30.06
N GLU A 3 -1.56 -27.45 30.68
CA GLU A 3 -0.36 -28.30 30.55
C GLU A 3 -0.14 -28.86 29.13
N GLU A 4 -1.22 -29.24 28.45
CA GLU A 4 -1.18 -29.74 27.06
C GLU A 4 -0.73 -28.63 26.09
N GLN A 5 -1.31 -27.44 26.21
CA GLN A 5 -0.91 -26.26 25.45
C GLN A 5 0.57 -25.91 25.67
N HIS A 6 1.05 -25.97 26.92
CA HIS A 6 2.45 -25.71 27.25
C HIS A 6 3.37 -26.77 26.64
N SER A 7 3.01 -28.05 26.75
CA SER A 7 3.77 -29.16 26.18
C SER A 7 3.88 -29.05 24.65
N LEU A 8 2.81 -28.65 23.97
CA LEU A 8 2.78 -28.47 22.52
C LEU A 8 3.66 -27.30 22.07
N LEU A 9 3.63 -26.18 22.77
CA LEU A 9 4.50 -25.03 22.49
C LEU A 9 5.97 -25.38 22.69
N LEU A 10 6.32 -26.09 23.77
CA LEU A 10 7.70 -26.49 24.04
C LEU A 10 8.23 -27.48 23.00
N SER A 11 7.44 -28.49 22.64
CA SER A 11 7.86 -29.49 21.66
C SER A 11 7.99 -28.90 20.26
N SER A 12 7.00 -28.15 19.79
CA SER A 12 7.02 -27.57 18.44
C SER A 12 8.10 -26.48 18.28
N SER A 13 8.26 -25.59 19.26
CA SER A 13 9.25 -24.50 19.17
C SER A 13 10.70 -24.99 19.21
N SER A 14 10.96 -26.18 19.77
CA SER A 14 12.30 -26.79 19.77
C SER A 14 12.83 -27.08 18.35
N CYS A 15 11.94 -27.24 17.37
CA CYS A 15 12.28 -27.42 15.96
C CYS A 15 12.65 -26.10 15.25
N PHE A 16 12.42 -24.95 15.89
CA PHE A 16 12.54 -23.61 15.29
C PHE A 16 13.43 -22.70 16.13
N SER A 17 14.71 -23.06 16.26
CA SER A 17 15.69 -22.23 16.99
C SER A 17 15.95 -20.90 16.28
N PRO A 18 16.03 -19.76 17.00
CA PRO A 18 16.31 -18.47 16.38
C PRO A 18 17.76 -18.43 15.85
N PRO A 19 18.04 -17.64 14.79
CA PRO A 19 19.40 -17.49 14.27
C PRO A 19 20.33 -16.84 15.31
N GLU A 20 21.56 -17.36 15.44
CA GLU A 20 22.55 -16.83 16.39
C GLU A 20 23.03 -15.43 15.97
N GLY A 21 23.11 -14.50 16.93
CA GLY A 21 23.66 -13.16 16.71
C GLY A 21 22.81 -12.22 15.85
N VAL A 22 21.62 -12.66 15.41
CA VAL A 22 20.71 -11.86 14.59
C VAL A 22 19.50 -11.46 15.43
N ARG A 23 19.16 -10.17 15.40
CA ARG A 23 17.94 -9.64 16.01
C ARG A 23 17.03 -9.11 14.91
N LEU A 24 15.78 -9.56 14.90
CA LEU A 24 14.78 -9.15 13.92
C LEU A 24 13.76 -8.23 14.59
N SER A 25 13.24 -7.26 13.84
CA SER A 25 12.22 -6.33 14.32
C SER A 25 11.07 -6.22 13.33
N TYR A 26 9.86 -6.10 13.86
CA TYR A 26 8.60 -5.94 13.16
C TYR A 26 8.50 -4.49 12.72
N GLY A 27 8.90 -4.25 11.48
CA GLY A 27 8.83 -2.92 10.88
C GLY A 27 7.42 -2.56 10.41
N THR A 28 7.32 -1.46 9.67
CA THR A 28 6.07 -0.96 9.08
C THR A 28 5.34 -1.99 8.22
N ALA A 29 6.06 -2.97 7.65
CA ALA A 29 5.54 -4.01 6.80
C ALA A 29 5.89 -5.43 7.28
N GLY A 30 5.98 -5.62 8.61
CA GLY A 30 6.30 -6.89 9.24
C GLY A 30 7.80 -7.18 9.33
N PHE A 31 8.15 -8.44 9.55
CA PHE A 31 9.54 -8.89 9.51
C PHE A 31 10.01 -9.08 8.07
N ARG A 32 11.19 -8.59 7.74
CA ARG A 32 11.84 -8.80 6.44
C ARG A 32 13.34 -9.01 6.63
N ALA A 33 13.88 -10.03 5.98
CA ALA A 33 15.30 -10.36 6.01
C ALA A 33 15.62 -11.32 4.86
N ASP A 34 16.88 -11.75 4.78
CA ASP A 34 17.25 -12.94 3.99
C ASP A 34 16.37 -14.13 4.40
N ALA A 35 15.84 -14.85 3.42
CA ALA A 35 14.88 -15.92 3.67
C ALA A 35 15.43 -17.04 4.57
N ALA A 36 16.75 -17.30 4.54
CA ALA A 36 17.38 -18.33 5.35
C ALA A 36 17.31 -18.04 6.86
N LEU A 37 17.08 -16.78 7.24
CA LEU A 37 17.01 -16.35 8.64
C LEU A 37 15.58 -16.33 9.20
N LEU A 38 14.56 -16.55 8.36
CA LEU A 38 13.17 -16.24 8.71
C LEU A 38 12.35 -17.42 9.22
N GLN A 39 12.77 -18.66 9.01
CA GLN A 39 11.95 -19.83 9.33
C GLN A 39 11.44 -19.83 10.78
N SER A 40 12.36 -19.55 11.71
CA SER A 40 12.07 -19.46 13.14
C SER A 40 11.12 -18.31 13.48
N THR A 41 11.31 -17.15 12.86
CA THR A 41 10.46 -15.97 13.03
C THR A 41 9.06 -16.20 12.48
N VAL A 42 8.93 -16.81 11.30
CA VAL A 42 7.63 -17.08 10.66
C VAL A 42 6.81 -18.07 11.47
N TYR A 43 7.43 -19.10 12.05
CA TYR A 43 6.79 -19.97 13.03
C TYR A 43 6.21 -19.17 14.22
N ARG A 44 7.00 -18.26 14.82
CA ARG A 44 6.52 -17.44 15.94
C ARG A 44 5.45 -16.42 15.54
N VAL A 45 5.46 -15.95 14.29
CA VAL A 45 4.37 -15.14 13.75
C VAL A 45 3.09 -15.95 13.57
N GLY A 46 3.18 -17.25 13.28
CA GLY A 46 2.04 -18.18 13.35
C GLY A 46 1.38 -18.20 14.73
N ILE A 47 2.20 -18.29 15.80
CA ILE A 47 1.71 -18.17 17.19
C ILE A 47 1.06 -16.80 17.44
N LEU A 48 1.73 -15.72 17.05
CA LEU A 48 1.24 -14.36 17.21
C LEU A 48 -0.13 -14.15 16.56
N ALA A 49 -0.31 -14.64 15.33
CA ALA A 49 -1.57 -14.54 14.61
C ALA A 49 -2.70 -15.35 15.27
N ALA A 50 -2.38 -16.55 15.77
CA ALA A 50 -3.32 -17.37 16.53
C ALA A 50 -3.80 -16.67 17.81
N LEU A 51 -2.88 -16.11 18.60
CA LEU A 51 -3.20 -15.32 19.79
C LEU A 51 -4.02 -14.07 19.44
N ARG A 52 -3.68 -13.40 18.33
CA ARG A 52 -4.41 -12.23 17.84
C ARG A 52 -5.84 -12.57 17.47
N SER A 53 -6.08 -13.67 16.76
CA SER A 53 -7.43 -14.14 16.41
C SER A 53 -8.26 -14.41 17.67
N LEU A 54 -7.71 -15.14 18.65
CA LEU A 54 -8.40 -15.44 19.90
C LEU A 54 -8.72 -14.19 20.73
N LYS A 55 -7.82 -13.20 20.75
CA LYS A 55 -8.08 -11.90 21.39
C LYS A 55 -9.24 -11.16 20.71
N MET A 56 -9.33 -11.25 19.39
CA MET A 56 -10.35 -10.58 18.56
C MET A 56 -11.60 -11.46 18.39
N GLU A 57 -12.01 -12.18 19.46
CA GLU A 57 -13.23 -13.00 19.48
C GLU A 57 -13.29 -14.06 18.35
N SER A 58 -12.15 -14.68 18.04
CA SER A 58 -12.01 -15.66 16.95
C SER A 58 -12.26 -15.08 15.55
N SER A 59 -12.09 -13.77 15.38
CA SER A 59 -12.05 -13.13 14.06
C SER A 59 -10.96 -13.76 13.19
N VAL A 60 -11.21 -13.83 11.89
CA VAL A 60 -10.22 -14.31 10.92
C VAL A 60 -9.04 -13.35 10.84
N ILE A 61 -7.82 -13.89 10.89
CA ILE A 61 -6.56 -13.15 10.75
C ILE A 61 -5.81 -13.68 9.52
N GLY A 62 -5.03 -12.83 8.85
CA GLY A 62 -4.17 -13.24 7.73
C GLY A 62 -2.69 -13.22 8.09
N ILE A 63 -1.91 -14.11 7.47
CA ILE A 63 -0.45 -14.05 7.40
C ILE A 63 -0.05 -14.02 5.92
N MET A 64 0.60 -12.94 5.51
CA MET A 64 1.16 -12.80 4.17
C MET A 64 2.67 -13.01 4.21
N ILE A 65 3.17 -13.99 3.45
CA ILE A 65 4.60 -14.28 3.29
C ILE A 65 5.09 -13.64 1.99
N THR A 66 5.82 -12.54 2.13
CA THR A 66 6.38 -11.77 1.02
C THR A 66 7.37 -10.73 1.53
N ALA A 67 8.32 -10.36 0.67
CA ALA A 67 9.12 -9.14 0.84
C ALA A 67 8.84 -8.06 -0.22
N SER A 68 7.71 -8.11 -0.95
CA SER A 68 7.30 -7.04 -1.88
C SER A 68 8.41 -6.74 -2.90
N HIS A 69 8.84 -5.48 -3.02
CA HIS A 69 9.90 -4.97 -3.91
C HIS A 69 11.33 -5.46 -3.62
N ASN A 70 11.58 -6.20 -2.52
CA ASN A 70 12.92 -6.69 -2.20
C ASN A 70 13.45 -7.72 -3.23
N LYS A 71 14.76 -7.97 -3.20
CA LYS A 71 15.43 -8.98 -4.04
C LYS A 71 14.89 -10.38 -3.78
N VAL A 72 14.91 -11.27 -4.77
CA VAL A 72 14.35 -12.64 -4.68
C VAL A 72 14.88 -13.49 -3.50
N THR A 73 16.09 -13.23 -3.02
CA THR A 73 16.71 -13.92 -1.87
C THR A 73 16.09 -13.56 -0.53
N ASP A 74 15.52 -12.36 -0.42
CA ASP A 74 14.82 -11.93 0.79
C ASP A 74 13.45 -12.60 0.88
N ASN A 75 12.86 -12.64 2.07
CA ASN A 75 11.43 -12.84 2.24
C ASN A 75 10.95 -12.04 3.46
N GLY A 76 9.69 -12.21 3.83
CA GLY A 76 9.12 -11.52 4.96
C GLY A 76 7.79 -12.12 5.38
N VAL A 77 7.28 -11.62 6.49
CA VAL A 77 5.98 -12.03 7.01
C VAL A 77 5.29 -10.84 7.68
N LYS A 78 4.03 -10.61 7.29
CA LYS A 78 3.16 -9.55 7.85
C LYS A 78 1.81 -10.14 8.23
N ILE A 79 1.14 -9.54 9.23
CA ILE A 79 -0.19 -9.94 9.69
C ILE A 79 -1.23 -8.95 9.16
N ALA A 80 -2.34 -9.50 8.65
CA ALA A 80 -3.55 -8.76 8.33
C ALA A 80 -4.57 -8.93 9.48
N ASP A 81 -4.93 -7.83 10.13
CA ASP A 81 -5.93 -7.76 11.19
C ASP A 81 -7.36 -7.94 10.62
N PRO A 82 -8.41 -8.08 11.47
CA PRO A 82 -9.74 -8.48 10.99
C PRO A 82 -10.37 -7.56 9.95
N SER A 83 -10.06 -6.26 9.99
CA SER A 83 -10.50 -5.28 8.98
C SER A 83 -9.82 -5.44 7.62
N GLY A 84 -8.87 -6.38 7.50
CA GLY A 84 -7.90 -6.46 6.42
C GLY A 84 -6.79 -5.40 6.52
N GLY A 85 -6.76 -4.57 7.56
CA GLY A 85 -5.66 -3.64 7.81
C GLY A 85 -4.41 -4.35 8.33
N MET A 86 -3.34 -3.58 8.56
CA MET A 86 -2.10 -4.11 9.15
C MET A 86 -2.27 -4.43 10.64
N LEU A 87 -1.43 -5.31 11.19
CA LEU A 87 -1.35 -5.56 12.64
C LEU A 87 -1.31 -4.26 13.45
N SER A 88 -2.13 -4.19 14.50
CA SER A 88 -2.10 -3.09 15.47
C SER A 88 -0.69 -2.84 16.04
N ARG A 89 -0.30 -1.57 16.12
CA ARG A 89 1.02 -1.14 16.60
C ARG A 89 1.31 -1.59 18.03
N ASP A 90 0.28 -1.71 18.87
CA ASP A 90 0.44 -2.14 20.26
C ASP A 90 0.91 -3.60 20.39
N TRP A 91 0.80 -4.39 19.31
CA TRP A 91 1.24 -5.78 19.25
C TRP A 91 2.66 -5.95 18.66
N GLU A 92 3.23 -4.92 18.04
CA GLU A 92 4.57 -4.99 17.43
C GLU A 92 5.68 -5.25 18.47
N PRO A 93 5.69 -4.62 19.66
CA PRO A 93 6.72 -4.92 20.67
C PRO A 93 6.67 -6.38 21.14
N PHE A 94 5.48 -6.98 21.19
CA PHE A 94 5.32 -8.38 21.52
C PHE A 94 5.76 -9.29 20.37
N ALA A 95 5.49 -8.91 19.12
CA ALA A 95 6.01 -9.60 17.94
C ALA A 95 7.55 -9.67 17.97
N ASP A 96 8.21 -8.55 18.30
CA ASP A 96 9.67 -8.46 18.46
C ASP A 96 10.17 -9.35 19.59
N ALA A 97 9.51 -9.31 20.75
CA ALA A 97 9.87 -10.16 21.89
C ALA A 97 9.76 -11.64 21.54
N LEU A 98 8.66 -12.06 20.89
CA LEU A 98 8.49 -13.43 20.42
C LEU A 98 9.58 -13.82 19.45
N ALA A 99 9.77 -13.07 18.36
CA ALA A 99 10.73 -13.40 17.30
C ALA A 99 12.16 -13.64 17.82
N ASN A 100 12.55 -12.91 18.86
CA ASN A 100 13.89 -12.94 19.43
C ASN A 100 14.00 -13.76 20.74
N ALA A 101 12.97 -14.53 21.12
CA ALA A 101 13.03 -15.37 22.31
C ALA A 101 14.10 -16.47 22.18
N PRO A 102 15.13 -16.52 23.05
CA PRO A 102 16.32 -17.34 22.84
C PRO A 102 16.09 -18.84 23.04
N THR A 103 15.09 -19.22 23.84
CA THR A 103 14.82 -20.63 24.16
C THR A 103 13.31 -20.92 24.14
N PRO A 104 12.91 -22.18 23.91
CA PRO A 104 11.51 -22.62 24.05
C PRO A 104 10.87 -22.23 25.39
N GLN A 105 11.62 -22.31 26.49
CA GLN A 105 11.14 -21.95 27.83
C GLN A 105 10.88 -20.46 27.97
N HIS A 106 11.76 -19.62 27.43
CA HIS A 106 11.56 -18.17 27.44
C HIS A 106 10.40 -17.78 26.53
N LEU A 107 10.27 -18.41 25.36
CA LEU A 107 9.13 -18.21 24.46
C LEU A 107 7.80 -18.54 25.17
N LEU A 108 7.73 -19.69 25.83
CA LEU A 108 6.55 -20.08 26.61
C LEU A 108 6.23 -19.05 27.69
N GLN A 109 7.23 -18.60 28.45
CA GLN A 109 7.05 -17.59 29.49
C GLN A 109 6.46 -16.30 28.92
N LEU A 110 7.02 -15.77 27.83
CA LEU A 110 6.51 -14.57 27.16
C LEU A 110 5.06 -14.73 26.71
N ILE A 111 4.71 -15.89 26.14
CA ILE A 111 3.34 -16.19 25.71
C ILE A 111 2.40 -16.22 26.92
N THR A 112 2.77 -16.92 27.99
CA THR A 112 1.93 -17.03 29.20
C THR A 112 1.68 -15.67 29.84
N GLU A 113 2.73 -14.86 30.03
CA GLU A 113 2.62 -13.51 30.60
C GLU A 113 1.75 -12.59 29.74
N PHE A 114 1.91 -12.65 28.41
CA PHE A 114 1.14 -11.82 27.49
C PHE A 114 -0.33 -12.24 27.42
N VAL A 115 -0.62 -13.55 27.40
CA VAL A 115 -1.99 -14.09 27.43
C VAL A 115 -2.72 -13.64 28.68
N GLU A 116 -2.07 -13.70 29.85
CA GLU A 116 -2.65 -13.25 31.11
C GLU A 116 -2.89 -11.74 31.10
N LYS A 117 -1.88 -10.96 30.70
CA LYS A 117 -1.98 -9.50 30.58
C LYS A 117 -3.13 -9.06 29.66
N GLU A 118 -3.22 -9.66 28.48
CA GLU A 118 -4.21 -9.30 27.47
C GLU A 118 -5.54 -10.04 27.64
N SER A 119 -5.67 -10.91 28.65
CA SER A 119 -6.87 -11.72 28.92
C SER A 119 -7.31 -12.55 27.70
N ILE A 120 -6.34 -13.19 27.05
CA ILE A 120 -6.57 -14.01 25.85
C ILE A 120 -7.14 -15.39 26.27
N PRO A 121 -8.26 -15.83 25.68
CA PRO A 121 -8.89 -17.09 26.04
C PRO A 121 -8.20 -18.29 25.38
N LEU A 122 -7.20 -18.85 26.05
CA LEU A 122 -6.55 -20.12 25.67
C LEU A 122 -7.28 -21.34 26.25
N ASP A 123 -8.59 -21.42 26.01
CA ASP A 123 -9.44 -22.51 26.50
C ASP A 123 -9.63 -23.63 25.48
N GLY A 124 -9.09 -23.50 24.26
CA GLY A 124 -9.22 -24.50 23.19
C GLY A 124 -10.64 -24.81 22.74
N VAL A 125 -11.65 -24.07 23.24
CA VAL A 125 -13.07 -24.30 22.94
C VAL A 125 -13.48 -23.52 21.70
N ARG A 126 -12.97 -22.31 21.54
CA ARG A 126 -13.34 -21.43 20.42
C ARG A 126 -12.46 -21.72 19.20
N PRO A 127 -13.04 -22.20 18.08
CA PRO A 127 -12.29 -22.36 16.85
C PRO A 127 -11.87 -20.98 16.34
N ALA A 128 -10.62 -20.85 15.92
CA ALA A 128 -10.10 -19.65 15.28
C ALA A 128 -9.41 -20.02 13.96
N THR A 129 -9.49 -19.13 12.97
CA THR A 129 -9.00 -19.39 11.61
C THR A 129 -7.95 -18.37 11.21
N ILE A 130 -6.81 -18.85 10.72
CA ILE A 130 -5.75 -18.03 10.15
C ILE A 130 -5.62 -18.35 8.66
N LEU A 131 -5.76 -17.33 7.81
CA LEU A 131 -5.52 -17.46 6.37
C LEU A 131 -4.04 -17.24 6.08
N LEU A 132 -3.40 -18.14 5.35
CA LEU A 132 -2.00 -18.04 4.96
C LEU A 132 -1.89 -17.82 3.46
N GLY A 133 -1.20 -16.77 3.04
CA GLY A 133 -0.89 -16.51 1.63
C GLY A 133 0.60 -16.27 1.44
N ARG A 134 1.10 -16.55 0.23
CA ARG A 134 2.48 -16.26 -0.14
C ARG A 134 2.60 -15.70 -1.55
N ASP A 135 3.69 -14.99 -1.81
CA ASP A 135 4.09 -14.62 -3.17
C ASP A 135 4.83 -15.78 -3.89
N THR A 136 5.46 -15.47 -5.02
CA THR A 136 6.19 -16.42 -5.88
C THR A 136 7.62 -16.71 -5.43
N ARG A 137 8.09 -16.18 -4.29
CA ARG A 137 9.46 -16.41 -3.82
C ARG A 137 9.73 -17.89 -3.57
N PRO A 138 10.89 -18.44 -3.99
CA PRO A 138 11.20 -19.86 -3.81
C PRO A 138 11.15 -20.34 -2.36
N SER A 139 11.53 -19.48 -1.41
CA SER A 139 11.50 -19.78 0.02
C SER A 139 10.09 -19.83 0.61
N GLY A 140 9.07 -19.31 -0.09
CA GLY A 140 7.72 -19.11 0.41
C GLY A 140 7.05 -20.39 0.91
N GLU A 141 7.24 -21.52 0.23
CA GLU A 141 6.65 -22.81 0.64
C GLU A 141 7.16 -23.24 2.02
N SER A 142 8.48 -23.22 2.23
CA SER A 142 9.10 -23.61 3.50
C SER A 142 8.71 -22.69 4.67
N LEU A 143 8.55 -21.38 4.39
CA LEU A 143 8.11 -20.41 5.39
C LEU A 143 6.62 -20.58 5.70
N LEU A 144 5.81 -20.91 4.70
CA LEU A 144 4.38 -21.16 4.88
C LEU A 144 4.13 -22.39 5.77
N GLU A 145 4.93 -23.45 5.59
CA GLU A 145 4.90 -24.60 6.50
C GLU A 145 5.35 -24.25 7.94
N ALA A 146 6.33 -23.37 8.10
CA ALA A 146 6.70 -22.86 9.42
C ALA A 146 5.54 -22.08 10.08
N ALA A 147 4.86 -21.20 9.31
CA ALA A 147 3.69 -20.47 9.80
C ALA A 147 2.55 -21.42 10.21
N LYS A 148 2.26 -22.45 9.39
CA LYS A 148 1.25 -23.48 9.71
C LYS A 148 1.56 -24.16 11.04
N GLN A 149 2.81 -24.60 11.25
CA GLN A 149 3.22 -25.23 12.50
C GLN A 149 3.11 -24.28 13.70
N GLY A 150 3.40 -22.99 13.50
CA GLY A 150 3.20 -21.95 14.50
C GLY A 150 1.74 -21.80 14.90
N VAL A 151 0.84 -21.70 13.92
CA VAL A 151 -0.61 -21.62 14.14
C VAL A 151 -1.12 -22.86 14.87
N SER A 152 -0.76 -24.06 14.37
CA SER A 152 -1.20 -25.34 14.95
C SER A 152 -0.60 -25.63 16.33
N SER A 153 0.39 -24.86 16.78
CA SER A 153 0.90 -24.96 18.15
C SER A 153 -0.06 -24.35 19.19
N ILE A 154 -1.09 -23.62 18.76
CA ILE A 154 -2.17 -23.11 19.62
C ILE A 154 -3.43 -23.96 19.43
N LEU A 155 -3.90 -24.58 20.51
CA LEU A 155 -5.06 -25.47 20.50
C LEU A 155 -6.32 -24.72 20.07
N GLY A 156 -7.10 -25.33 19.17
CA GLY A 156 -8.34 -24.75 18.64
C GLY A 156 -8.15 -23.80 17.45
N VAL A 157 -6.91 -23.55 17.01
CA VAL A 157 -6.63 -22.66 15.88
C VAL A 157 -6.22 -23.46 14.65
N VAL A 158 -6.82 -23.14 13.50
CA VAL A 158 -6.54 -23.80 12.23
C VAL A 158 -5.96 -22.81 11.22
N ALA A 159 -4.98 -23.27 10.45
CA ALA A 159 -4.44 -22.56 9.31
C ALA A 159 -5.12 -23.03 8.02
N ILE A 160 -5.54 -22.08 7.19
CA ILE A 160 -6.04 -22.33 5.83
C ILE A 160 -5.03 -21.76 4.84
N ASP A 161 -4.50 -22.63 4.00
CA ASP A 161 -3.59 -22.25 2.93
C ASP A 161 -4.38 -21.67 1.74
N MET A 162 -4.17 -20.39 1.46
CA MET A 162 -4.76 -19.68 0.32
C MET A 162 -3.87 -19.77 -0.93
N GLY A 163 -2.69 -20.38 -0.82
CA GLY A 163 -1.75 -20.59 -1.90
C GLY A 163 -0.99 -19.32 -2.30
N ILE A 164 -0.68 -19.24 -3.60
CA ILE A 164 0.00 -18.09 -4.19
C ILE A 164 -1.05 -17.00 -4.45
N VAL A 165 -0.96 -15.89 -3.73
CA VAL A 165 -1.88 -14.75 -3.81
C VAL A 165 -1.09 -13.45 -3.73
N THR A 166 -1.65 -12.36 -4.27
CA THR A 166 -1.10 -11.02 -4.02
C THR A 166 -1.32 -10.62 -2.57
N THR A 167 -0.53 -9.68 -2.04
CA THR A 167 -0.77 -9.10 -0.71
C THR A 167 -2.23 -8.59 -0.59
N PRO A 168 -2.75 -7.80 -1.56
CA PRO A 168 -4.10 -7.28 -1.46
C PRO A 168 -5.21 -8.34 -1.52
N GLN A 169 -5.01 -9.43 -2.26
CA GLN A 169 -5.97 -10.56 -2.29
C GLN A 169 -6.16 -11.14 -0.90
N LEU A 170 -5.07 -11.43 -0.17
CA LEU A 170 -5.17 -11.98 1.19
C LEU A 170 -5.85 -10.99 2.15
N HIS A 171 -5.46 -9.72 2.11
CA HIS A 171 -6.05 -8.66 2.95
C HIS A 171 -7.56 -8.49 2.67
N TRP A 172 -7.96 -8.53 1.39
CA TRP A 172 -9.36 -8.55 0.99
C TRP A 172 -10.09 -9.78 1.52
N MET A 173 -9.49 -10.97 1.42
CA MET A 173 -10.10 -12.22 1.89
C MET A 173 -10.35 -12.20 3.40
N VAL A 174 -9.40 -11.69 4.18
CA VAL A 174 -9.54 -11.51 5.64
C VAL A 174 -10.71 -10.58 5.95
N ARG A 175 -10.75 -9.39 5.34
CA ARG A 175 -11.84 -8.44 5.54
C ARG A 175 -13.19 -9.03 5.15
N ALA A 176 -13.28 -9.66 3.99
CA ALA A 176 -14.51 -10.27 3.47
C ALA A 176 -15.04 -11.38 4.40
N ARG A 177 -14.18 -12.27 4.90
CA ARG A 177 -14.58 -13.31 5.87
C ARG A 177 -15.16 -12.72 7.15
N ASN A 178 -14.53 -11.67 7.69
CA ASN A 178 -15.01 -11.01 8.91
C ASN A 178 -16.29 -10.20 8.68
N MET A 179 -16.61 -9.84 7.43
CA MET A 179 -17.90 -9.27 7.03
C MET A 179 -18.96 -10.34 6.69
N GLY A 180 -18.67 -11.63 6.90
CA GLY A 180 -19.59 -12.73 6.61
C GLY A 180 -19.71 -13.10 5.13
N MET A 181 -18.79 -12.63 4.28
CA MET A 181 -18.78 -12.91 2.85
C MET A 181 -17.96 -14.17 2.52
N LYS A 182 -18.26 -14.76 1.35
CA LYS A 182 -17.34 -15.71 0.71
C LYS A 182 -16.09 -14.96 0.26
N ALA A 183 -14.95 -15.62 0.36
CA ALA A 183 -13.65 -14.98 0.19
C ALA A 183 -12.65 -15.97 -0.40
N TYR A 184 -12.88 -16.35 -1.66
CA TYR A 184 -11.94 -17.09 -2.49
C TYR A 184 -11.37 -16.18 -3.58
N GLU A 185 -10.34 -16.66 -4.29
CA GLU A 185 -9.69 -15.89 -5.35
C GLU A 185 -10.67 -15.49 -6.47
N LEU A 186 -11.58 -16.37 -6.85
CA LEU A 186 -12.59 -16.06 -7.85
C LEU A 186 -13.55 -14.95 -7.40
N ASP A 187 -13.97 -14.95 -6.13
CA ASP A 187 -14.85 -13.91 -5.59
C ASP A 187 -14.18 -12.52 -5.65
N TYR A 188 -12.87 -12.45 -5.40
CA TYR A 188 -12.07 -11.24 -5.55
C TYR A 188 -12.08 -10.74 -7.01
N PHE A 189 -11.81 -11.62 -7.97
CA PHE A 189 -11.83 -11.24 -9.39
C PHE A 189 -13.23 -10.88 -9.90
N GLU A 190 -14.27 -11.57 -9.43
CA GLU A 190 -15.67 -11.23 -9.73
C GLU A 190 -16.04 -9.85 -9.18
N GLN A 191 -15.64 -9.52 -7.95
CA GLN A 191 -15.87 -8.19 -7.38
C GLN A 191 -15.17 -7.10 -8.22
N LEU A 192 -13.89 -7.30 -8.58
CA LEU A 192 -13.15 -6.34 -9.40
C LEU A 192 -13.78 -6.18 -10.79
N SER A 193 -13.98 -7.28 -11.52
CA SER A 193 -14.49 -7.25 -12.89
C SER A 193 -15.92 -6.71 -12.98
N SER A 194 -16.81 -7.07 -12.05
CA SER A 194 -18.19 -6.58 -12.02
C SER A 194 -18.26 -5.09 -11.67
N SER A 195 -17.45 -4.62 -10.72
CA SER A 195 -17.42 -3.20 -10.33
C SER A 195 -16.79 -2.34 -11.43
N PHE A 196 -15.74 -2.85 -12.10
CA PHE A 196 -15.16 -2.21 -13.28
C PHE A 196 -16.18 -2.11 -14.42
N ARG A 197 -16.85 -3.22 -14.77
CA ARG A 197 -17.91 -3.23 -15.80
C ARG A 197 -19.00 -2.22 -15.48
N CYS A 198 -19.44 -2.14 -14.22
CA CYS A 198 -20.42 -1.16 -13.79
C CYS A 198 -19.94 0.28 -14.07
N LEU A 199 -18.69 0.62 -13.75
CA LEU A 199 -18.16 1.94 -14.07
C LEU A 199 -18.12 2.22 -15.57
N ILE A 200 -17.72 1.23 -16.39
CA ILE A 200 -17.67 1.36 -17.85
C ILE A 200 -19.08 1.56 -18.45
N ASP A 201 -20.08 0.82 -17.97
CA ASP A 201 -21.46 0.92 -18.44
C ASP A 201 -22.08 2.30 -18.14
N LEU A 202 -21.60 2.97 -17.08
CA LEU A 202 -22.03 4.31 -16.66
C LEU A 202 -21.26 5.45 -17.34
N ILE A 203 -20.38 5.16 -18.30
CA ILE A 203 -19.69 6.18 -19.10
C ILE A 203 -20.67 6.84 -20.08
N PRO A 204 -20.79 8.18 -20.08
CA PRO A 204 -21.64 8.90 -21.03
C PRO A 204 -21.32 8.57 -22.49
N SER A 205 -22.34 8.46 -23.35
CA SER A 205 -22.19 8.05 -24.76
C SER A 205 -21.32 9.00 -25.59
N LYS A 206 -21.19 10.26 -25.16
CA LYS A 206 -20.27 11.25 -25.73
C LYS A 206 -18.94 11.17 -24.99
N GLY A 207 -17.97 10.43 -25.52
CA GLY A 207 -16.63 10.35 -24.93
C GLY A 207 -15.97 8.96 -24.89
N ARG A 208 -16.59 7.94 -25.51
CA ARG A 208 -15.94 6.62 -25.60
C ARG A 208 -14.61 6.72 -26.34
N MET A 209 -13.57 6.25 -25.67
CA MET A 209 -12.22 6.17 -26.23
C MET A 209 -12.18 5.28 -27.47
N SER A 210 -11.21 5.53 -28.36
CA SER A 210 -10.98 4.67 -29.52
C SER A 210 -10.44 3.29 -29.09
N GLU A 211 -10.56 2.25 -29.91
CA GLU A 211 -10.05 0.90 -29.54
C GLU A 211 -8.56 0.89 -29.18
N GLY A 212 -7.75 1.70 -29.88
CA GLY A 212 -6.31 1.83 -29.58
C GLY A 212 -6.04 2.46 -28.22
N ASP A 213 -6.93 3.35 -27.79
CA ASP A 213 -6.90 3.98 -26.47
C ASP A 213 -7.42 3.06 -25.36
N LEU A 214 -7.89 1.85 -25.64
CA LEU A 214 -8.27 0.86 -24.61
C LEU A 214 -7.13 -0.09 -24.24
N LYS A 215 -5.94 0.08 -24.85
CA LYS A 215 -4.78 -0.75 -24.58
C LYS A 215 -3.92 -0.19 -23.44
N VAL A 216 -3.59 -1.05 -22.47
CA VAL A 216 -2.59 -0.80 -21.43
C VAL A 216 -1.58 -1.94 -21.42
N VAL A 217 -0.29 -1.59 -21.33
CA VAL A 217 0.81 -2.56 -21.21
C VAL A 217 1.29 -2.56 -19.77
N VAL A 218 1.23 -3.71 -19.10
CA VAL A 218 1.52 -3.82 -17.67
C VAL A 218 2.73 -4.70 -17.45
N ASP A 219 3.74 -4.14 -16.79
CA ASP A 219 4.88 -4.86 -16.24
C ASP A 219 4.50 -5.53 -14.91
N GLY A 220 4.46 -6.85 -14.91
CA GLY A 220 4.11 -7.68 -13.76
C GLY A 220 5.25 -7.91 -12.77
N ALA A 221 6.40 -7.25 -12.93
CA ALA A 221 7.59 -7.35 -12.06
C ALA A 221 8.19 -8.76 -11.91
N ASN A 222 7.81 -9.70 -12.77
CA ASN A 222 8.01 -11.14 -12.60
C ASN A 222 7.46 -11.68 -11.26
N GLY A 223 6.44 -11.02 -10.72
CA GLY A 223 5.81 -11.36 -9.45
C GLY A 223 4.40 -11.92 -9.57
N VAL A 224 3.81 -12.23 -8.42
CA VAL A 224 2.45 -12.81 -8.34
C VAL A 224 1.39 -11.91 -8.99
N GLY A 225 1.58 -10.59 -8.95
CA GLY A 225 0.69 -9.63 -9.62
C GLY A 225 0.52 -9.88 -11.12
N GLY A 226 1.62 -10.18 -11.82
CA GLY A 226 1.59 -10.51 -13.25
C GLY A 226 0.80 -11.79 -13.54
N GLU A 227 1.00 -12.84 -12.74
CA GLU A 227 0.27 -14.09 -12.84
C GLU A 227 -1.24 -13.91 -12.62
N LYS A 228 -1.62 -13.11 -11.61
CA LYS A 228 -3.03 -12.85 -11.29
C LYS A 228 -3.69 -11.94 -12.30
N LEU A 229 -2.97 -10.96 -12.85
CA LEU A 229 -3.48 -10.10 -13.91
C LEU A 229 -3.76 -10.87 -15.21
N GLU A 230 -2.97 -11.91 -15.52
CA GLU A 230 -3.23 -12.83 -16.63
C GLU A 230 -4.55 -13.62 -16.48
N LEU A 231 -4.99 -13.85 -15.24
CA LEU A 231 -6.30 -14.46 -14.95
C LEU A 231 -7.40 -13.40 -15.04
N LEU A 232 -7.24 -12.29 -14.32
CA LEU A 232 -8.22 -11.21 -14.24
C LEU A 232 -8.56 -10.63 -15.62
N LYS A 233 -7.56 -10.42 -16.49
CA LYS A 233 -7.79 -9.81 -17.82
C LYS A 233 -8.76 -10.60 -18.71
N LYS A 234 -8.92 -11.90 -18.46
CA LYS A 234 -9.88 -12.76 -19.20
C LYS A 234 -11.34 -12.48 -18.82
N MET A 235 -11.56 -11.80 -17.70
CA MET A 235 -12.87 -11.42 -17.17
C MET A 235 -13.24 -9.97 -17.48
N LEU A 236 -12.34 -9.23 -18.16
CA LEU A 236 -12.53 -7.82 -18.48
C LEU A 236 -13.00 -7.66 -19.93
N ASP A 237 -14.05 -6.85 -20.08
CA ASP A 237 -14.54 -6.37 -21.36
C ASP A 237 -14.17 -4.88 -21.48
N ASN A 238 -13.90 -4.37 -22.68
CA ASN A 238 -13.58 -2.94 -22.94
C ASN A 238 -12.27 -2.44 -22.28
N LEU A 239 -11.32 -3.34 -22.02
CA LEU A 239 -9.94 -3.01 -21.66
C LEU A 239 -8.99 -4.10 -22.18
N PHE A 240 -8.02 -3.73 -23.02
CA PHE A 240 -7.02 -4.65 -23.54
C PHE A 240 -5.74 -4.57 -22.71
N VAL A 241 -5.53 -5.57 -21.85
CA VAL A 241 -4.34 -5.65 -21.00
C VAL A 241 -3.29 -6.59 -21.61
N GLU A 242 -2.15 -6.02 -21.98
CA GLU A 242 -0.95 -6.78 -22.33
C GLU A 242 -0.05 -6.90 -21.10
N VAL A 243 0.11 -8.10 -20.55
CA VAL A 243 1.01 -8.32 -19.40
C VAL A 243 2.38 -8.76 -19.91
N ARG A 244 3.42 -8.03 -19.51
CA ARG A 244 4.83 -8.40 -19.69
C ARG A 244 5.43 -8.72 -18.32
N ASN A 245 6.55 -9.44 -18.30
CA ASN A 245 7.23 -9.81 -17.05
C ASN A 245 6.27 -10.48 -16.05
N SER A 246 5.55 -11.50 -16.51
CA SER A 246 4.49 -12.17 -15.72
C SER A 246 5.00 -13.26 -14.77
N GLY A 247 6.32 -13.45 -14.66
CA GLY A 247 6.94 -14.46 -13.79
C GLY A 247 7.40 -15.73 -14.51
N ARG A 248 7.23 -15.83 -15.84
CA ARG A 248 7.63 -17.03 -16.62
C ARG A 248 9.12 -17.11 -16.93
N ASP A 249 9.72 -16.01 -17.38
CA ASP A 249 11.05 -16.01 -18.01
C ASP A 249 12.05 -15.03 -17.35
N GLY A 250 11.69 -14.41 -16.22
CA GLY A 250 12.50 -13.36 -15.57
C GLY A 250 12.57 -13.47 -14.05
N VAL A 251 13.50 -12.73 -13.46
CA VAL A 251 13.73 -12.69 -12.01
C VAL A 251 12.85 -11.60 -11.37
N LEU A 252 12.25 -11.93 -10.23
CA LEU A 252 11.41 -11.04 -9.43
C LEU A 252 12.12 -9.70 -9.15
N ASN A 253 11.49 -8.59 -9.54
CA ASN A 253 11.93 -7.20 -9.35
C ASN A 253 13.30 -6.84 -9.98
N GLU A 254 13.90 -7.68 -10.84
CA GLU A 254 15.23 -7.39 -11.41
C GLU A 254 15.13 -6.56 -12.69
N GLY A 255 15.37 -5.25 -12.56
CA GLY A 255 15.24 -4.29 -13.67
C GLY A 255 13.80 -4.15 -14.20
N VAL A 256 12.84 -4.50 -13.36
CA VAL A 256 11.39 -4.46 -13.63
C VAL A 256 10.66 -4.08 -12.33
N GLY A 257 9.40 -3.69 -12.46
CA GLY A 257 8.48 -3.43 -11.36
C GLY A 257 8.43 -1.97 -10.90
N ALA A 258 7.39 -1.65 -10.12
CA ALA A 258 7.05 -0.29 -9.74
C ALA A 258 8.19 0.44 -9.00
N ASP A 259 8.89 -0.27 -8.11
CA ASP A 259 10.01 0.31 -7.35
C ASP A 259 11.21 0.67 -8.25
N PHE A 260 11.52 -0.17 -9.24
CA PHE A 260 12.57 0.09 -10.24
C PHE A 260 12.20 1.29 -11.10
N VAL A 261 10.99 1.28 -11.66
CA VAL A 261 10.48 2.34 -12.54
C VAL A 261 10.43 3.70 -11.82
N GLN A 262 9.97 3.70 -10.56
CA GLN A 262 9.84 4.93 -9.77
C GLN A 262 11.20 5.53 -9.36
N LYS A 263 12.18 4.68 -9.00
CA LYS A 263 13.49 5.14 -8.50
C LYS A 263 14.47 5.46 -9.61
N GLU A 264 14.60 4.55 -10.58
CA GLU A 264 15.56 4.69 -11.66
C GLU A 264 15.05 5.59 -12.77
N LYS A 265 13.71 5.79 -12.87
CA LYS A 265 13.06 6.60 -13.90
C LYS A 265 13.46 6.20 -15.32
N VAL A 266 13.69 4.90 -15.51
CA VAL A 266 13.95 4.27 -16.80
C VAL A 266 12.93 3.18 -17.09
N ALA A 267 12.79 2.84 -18.37
CA ALA A 267 11.89 1.81 -18.85
C ALA A 267 12.32 0.44 -18.28
N PRO A 268 11.38 -0.37 -17.75
CA PRO A 268 11.67 -1.71 -17.28
C PRO A 268 12.01 -2.64 -18.46
N HIS A 269 12.68 -3.75 -18.19
CA HIS A 269 13.00 -4.74 -19.23
C HIS A 269 11.75 -5.15 -20.01
N GLY A 270 11.89 -5.21 -21.35
CA GLY A 270 10.78 -5.49 -22.26
C GLY A 270 9.97 -4.26 -22.68
N PHE A 271 10.35 -3.05 -22.25
CA PHE A 271 9.72 -1.78 -22.67
C PHE A 271 10.71 -0.91 -23.42
N GLY A 272 10.21 -0.13 -24.40
CA GLY A 272 11.07 0.71 -25.22
C GLY A 272 10.33 1.48 -26.30
N SER A 273 11.01 1.78 -27.42
CA SER A 273 10.47 2.63 -28.50
C SER A 273 9.18 2.11 -29.13
N GLN A 274 8.90 0.81 -29.05
CA GLN A 274 7.66 0.20 -29.53
C GLN A 274 6.43 0.61 -28.68
N ASP A 275 6.66 1.12 -27.47
CA ASP A 275 5.62 1.50 -26.52
C ASP A 275 5.38 3.02 -26.49
N ILE A 276 6.00 3.78 -27.39
CA ILE A 276 5.79 5.23 -27.51
C ILE A 276 4.30 5.51 -27.74
N GLY A 277 3.73 6.36 -26.90
CA GLY A 277 2.32 6.75 -26.95
C GLY A 277 1.35 5.75 -26.32
N LEU A 278 1.83 4.60 -25.83
CA LEU A 278 1.02 3.66 -25.06
C LEU A 278 0.96 4.06 -23.59
N ARG A 279 -0.10 3.61 -22.91
CA ARG A 279 -0.15 3.64 -21.44
C ARG A 279 0.59 2.43 -20.91
N CYS A 280 1.63 2.69 -20.13
CA CYS A 280 2.38 1.66 -19.45
C CYS A 280 2.17 1.77 -17.94
N ALA A 281 2.09 0.62 -17.27
CA ALA A 281 2.02 0.54 -15.82
C ALA A 281 2.99 -0.53 -15.31
N SER A 282 3.48 -0.37 -14.09
CA SER A 282 4.26 -1.39 -13.38
C SER A 282 3.63 -1.70 -12.03
N LEU A 283 3.51 -3.00 -11.75
CA LEU A 283 3.20 -3.53 -10.42
C LEU A 283 4.51 -3.74 -9.66
N ASP A 284 4.47 -3.88 -8.34
CA ASP A 284 5.59 -4.48 -7.59
C ASP A 284 5.37 -5.99 -7.37
N GLY A 285 6.37 -6.66 -6.78
CA GLY A 285 6.42 -8.13 -6.70
C GLY A 285 5.19 -8.80 -6.07
N ASP A 286 4.56 -8.17 -5.07
CA ASP A 286 3.34 -8.66 -4.39
C ASP A 286 2.06 -7.86 -4.75
N ALA A 287 2.17 -6.97 -5.74
CA ALA A 287 1.10 -6.16 -6.32
C ALA A 287 0.36 -5.25 -5.33
N ASP A 288 1.07 -4.68 -4.34
CA ASP A 288 0.54 -3.65 -3.45
C ASP A 288 0.89 -2.20 -3.88
N ARG A 289 1.70 -2.06 -4.94
CA ARG A 289 2.08 -0.77 -5.55
C ARG A 289 1.78 -0.72 -7.03
N LEU A 290 1.34 0.46 -7.47
CA LEU A 290 1.07 0.76 -8.87
C LEU A 290 1.70 2.09 -9.25
N VAL A 291 2.45 2.10 -10.34
CA VAL A 291 2.88 3.33 -11.02
C VAL A 291 2.57 3.23 -12.50
N TYR A 292 2.31 4.36 -13.13
CA TYR A 292 2.19 4.49 -14.58
C TYR A 292 3.42 5.20 -15.15
N PHE A 293 3.64 5.06 -16.44
CA PHE A 293 4.67 5.80 -17.15
C PHE A 293 4.40 5.88 -18.66
N CYS A 294 5.09 6.82 -19.32
CA CYS A 294 5.15 6.92 -20.78
C CYS A 294 6.59 6.77 -21.27
N VAL A 295 6.76 6.11 -22.41
CA VAL A 295 8.02 6.12 -23.14
C VAL A 295 8.03 7.33 -24.09
N PRO A 296 8.95 8.29 -23.93
CA PRO A 296 9.02 9.48 -24.76
C PRO A 296 9.52 9.15 -26.17
N SER A 297 9.14 9.97 -27.16
CA SER A 297 9.52 9.79 -28.56
C SER A 297 10.95 10.24 -28.89
N SER A 298 11.69 10.82 -27.94
CA SER A 298 13.05 11.32 -28.14
C SER A 298 14.03 10.16 -28.33
N LYS A 299 14.80 10.19 -29.43
CA LYS A 299 15.77 9.14 -29.77
C LYS A 299 16.89 9.08 -28.71
N GLY A 300 17.06 7.91 -28.10
CA GLY A 300 18.31 7.51 -27.47
C GLY A 300 18.35 7.41 -25.94
N CYS A 301 17.23 7.54 -25.23
CA CYS A 301 17.23 7.35 -23.78
C CYS A 301 16.20 6.31 -23.34
N SER A 302 16.61 5.45 -22.42
CA SER A 302 15.75 4.56 -21.64
C SER A 302 14.84 5.32 -20.68
N ASP A 303 14.93 6.65 -20.62
CA ASP A 303 14.13 7.51 -19.76
C ASP A 303 12.63 7.34 -19.97
N ILE A 304 11.89 7.52 -18.89
CA ILE A 304 10.43 7.53 -18.90
C ILE A 304 9.87 8.83 -18.31
N GLU A 305 8.65 9.17 -18.71
CA GLU A 305 7.84 10.14 -17.98
C GLU A 305 7.02 9.39 -16.93
N LEU A 306 7.40 9.52 -15.66
CA LEU A 306 6.76 8.82 -14.54
C LEU A 306 5.40 9.46 -14.20
N VAL A 307 4.41 8.61 -13.92
CA VAL A 307 3.10 8.97 -13.39
C VAL A 307 2.89 8.17 -12.11
N ASP A 308 3.33 8.74 -11.00
CA ASP A 308 3.49 8.04 -9.73
C ASP A 308 2.22 8.00 -8.86
N GLY A 309 2.35 7.58 -7.59
CA GLY A 309 1.23 7.50 -6.66
C GLY A 309 0.50 8.82 -6.41
N ASP A 310 1.20 9.97 -6.45
CA ASP A 310 0.58 11.28 -6.26
C ASP A 310 -0.31 11.66 -7.45
N LYS A 311 0.09 11.25 -8.66
CA LYS A 311 -0.71 11.43 -9.87
C LYS A 311 -1.97 10.57 -9.86
N ILE A 312 -1.86 9.33 -9.37
CA ILE A 312 -3.01 8.41 -9.19
C ILE A 312 -3.98 9.00 -8.17
N LEU A 313 -3.47 9.45 -7.03
CA LEU A 313 -4.26 10.13 -6.00
C LEU A 313 -4.98 11.36 -6.55
N SER A 314 -4.30 12.18 -7.34
CA SER A 314 -4.88 13.38 -7.94
C SER A 314 -6.00 13.05 -8.93
N LEU A 315 -5.84 11.99 -9.73
CA LEU A 315 -6.88 11.50 -10.64
C LEU A 315 -8.13 11.05 -9.88
N PHE A 316 -7.94 10.28 -8.81
CA PHE A 316 -9.03 9.80 -7.97
C PHE A 316 -9.75 10.95 -7.27
N ALA A 317 -9.00 11.91 -6.71
CA ALA A 317 -9.57 13.06 -6.03
C ALA A 317 -10.43 13.92 -6.95
N ILE A 318 -9.98 14.16 -8.19
CA ILE A 318 -10.76 14.88 -9.21
C ILE A 318 -12.07 14.14 -9.50
N PHE A 319 -11.99 12.83 -9.77
CA PHE A 319 -13.17 12.04 -10.10
C PHE A 319 -14.21 12.04 -8.97
N ILE A 320 -13.77 11.76 -7.75
CA ILE A 320 -14.66 11.72 -6.57
C ILE A 320 -15.26 13.11 -6.30
N LYS A 321 -14.45 14.19 -6.35
CA LYS A 321 -14.95 15.57 -6.16
C LYS A 321 -16.04 15.91 -7.17
N GLU A 322 -15.87 15.52 -8.43
CA GLU A 322 -16.86 15.75 -9.47
C GLU A 322 -18.15 14.96 -9.24
N GLN A 323 -18.06 13.68 -8.87
CA GLN A 323 -19.26 12.89 -8.56
C GLN A 323 -20.03 13.47 -7.36
N LEU A 324 -19.32 13.87 -6.29
CA LEU A 324 -19.94 14.53 -5.14
C LEU A 324 -20.58 15.88 -5.50
N SER A 325 -19.93 16.65 -6.37
CA SER A 325 -20.46 17.93 -6.85
C SER A 325 -21.74 17.69 -7.66
N THR A 326 -21.77 16.67 -8.52
CA THR A 326 -22.95 16.27 -9.27
C THR A 326 -24.10 15.85 -8.35
N LEU A 327 -23.82 15.05 -7.31
CA LEU A 327 -24.83 14.66 -6.31
C LEU A 327 -25.43 15.84 -5.55
N SER A 328 -24.67 16.91 -5.40
CA SER A 328 -25.06 18.10 -4.63
C SER A 328 -25.80 19.16 -5.46
N LYS A 329 -25.86 19.03 -6.79
CA LYS A 329 -26.28 20.11 -7.70
C LYS A 329 -27.76 20.52 -7.68
N GLU A 330 -28.65 19.82 -6.98
CA GLU A 330 -30.07 20.20 -6.96
C GLU A 330 -30.76 19.88 -5.63
N ARG A 331 -30.95 20.90 -4.78
CA ARG A 331 -32.17 21.05 -3.98
C ARG A 331 -32.51 22.54 -3.84
N GLY A 332 -33.71 22.92 -4.30
CA GLY A 332 -34.38 24.13 -3.80
C GLY A 332 -34.59 24.02 -2.29
N GLU A 333 -34.72 25.17 -1.64
CA GLU A 333 -34.56 25.46 -0.20
C GLU A 333 -35.30 24.57 0.83
N ASN A 334 -36.10 23.58 0.43
CA ASN A 334 -36.95 22.80 1.33
C ASN A 334 -36.86 21.29 1.08
N MET A 335 -35.86 20.60 1.64
CA MET A 335 -35.97 19.21 2.12
C MET A 335 -34.73 18.83 2.94
N GLY A 336 -34.97 18.32 4.15
CA GLY A 336 -33.99 18.09 5.22
C GLY A 336 -32.84 17.11 4.95
N SER A 337 -31.84 17.26 5.83
CA SER A 337 -30.49 16.65 5.93
C SER A 337 -29.58 16.82 4.71
N ASN A 338 -28.88 17.96 4.66
CA ASN A 338 -27.79 18.21 3.72
C ASN A 338 -26.54 17.45 4.21
N TYR A 339 -26.42 16.17 3.86
CA TYR A 339 -25.20 15.42 4.16
C TYR A 339 -24.09 15.95 3.26
N GLN A 340 -23.17 16.70 3.85
CA GLN A 340 -21.99 17.18 3.15
C GLN A 340 -20.83 16.22 3.44
N ALA A 341 -20.51 15.37 2.47
CA ALA A 341 -19.42 14.41 2.61
C ALA A 341 -18.07 15.13 2.75
N ARG A 342 -17.31 14.80 3.79
CA ARG A 342 -15.94 15.26 3.98
C ARG A 342 -14.98 14.41 3.15
N LEU A 343 -14.43 14.99 2.09
CA LEU A 343 -13.39 14.40 1.25
C LEU A 343 -12.01 14.88 1.70
N GLY A 344 -11.17 13.96 2.14
CA GLY A 344 -9.80 14.23 2.57
C GLY A 344 -8.77 13.55 1.68
N VAL A 345 -7.64 14.22 1.49
CA VAL A 345 -6.48 13.70 0.79
C VAL A 345 -5.30 13.62 1.76
N VAL A 346 -4.68 12.44 1.87
CA VAL A 346 -3.58 12.19 2.80
C VAL A 346 -2.32 11.86 2.02
N GLN A 347 -1.27 12.63 2.25
CA GLN A 347 0.06 12.47 1.63
C GLN A 347 1.13 12.29 2.72
N THR A 348 2.33 11.89 2.31
CA THR A 348 3.54 12.00 3.16
C THR A 348 4.37 13.20 2.73
N ALA A 349 5.38 13.54 3.53
CA ALA A 349 6.34 14.58 3.18
C ALA A 349 7.07 14.33 1.84
N TYR A 350 7.13 13.08 1.35
CA TYR A 350 7.76 12.73 0.08
C TYR A 350 6.93 13.10 -1.15
N ALA A 351 5.66 13.44 -0.98
CA ALA A 351 4.85 13.90 -2.08
C ALA A 351 5.44 15.17 -2.71
N ASN A 352 5.43 15.27 -4.03
CA ASN A 352 5.96 16.44 -4.72
C ASN A 352 5.14 17.69 -4.37
N GLY A 353 5.80 18.81 -4.08
CA GLY A 353 5.13 20.07 -3.74
C GLY A 353 4.11 20.52 -4.79
N ALA A 354 4.37 20.25 -6.08
CA ALA A 354 3.44 20.56 -7.15
C ALA A 354 2.12 19.78 -7.06
N SER A 355 2.16 18.53 -6.58
CA SER A 355 0.96 17.73 -6.32
C SER A 355 0.12 18.34 -5.22
N THR A 356 0.75 18.65 -4.07
CA THR A 356 0.06 19.27 -2.93
C THR A 356 -0.54 20.62 -3.31
N ASP A 357 0.18 21.45 -4.06
CA ASP A 357 -0.32 22.75 -4.52
C ASP A 357 -1.49 22.61 -5.51
N PHE A 358 -1.43 21.62 -6.40
CA PHE A 358 -2.51 21.30 -7.32
C PHE A 358 -3.79 20.91 -6.57
N LEU A 359 -3.69 20.00 -5.60
CA LEU A 359 -4.81 19.54 -4.79
C LEU A 359 -5.43 20.66 -3.94
N LYS A 360 -4.59 21.54 -3.36
CA LYS A 360 -5.06 22.72 -2.62
C LYS A 360 -5.79 23.74 -3.52
N LYS A 361 -5.34 23.92 -4.77
CA LYS A 361 -6.05 24.76 -5.76
C LYS A 361 -7.39 24.16 -6.17
N LEU A 362 -7.56 22.85 -6.04
CA LEU A 362 -8.85 22.18 -6.13
C LEU A 362 -9.65 22.28 -4.83
N GLU A 363 -9.28 23.12 -3.86
CA GLU A 363 -10.00 23.30 -2.59
C GLU A 363 -10.20 21.98 -1.81
N LEU A 364 -9.29 21.02 -1.98
CA LEU A 364 -9.29 19.77 -1.24
C LEU A 364 -8.52 19.92 0.07
N GLU A 365 -8.99 19.26 1.13
CA GLU A 365 -8.28 19.18 2.40
C GLU A 365 -7.11 18.20 2.25
N VAL A 366 -5.88 18.72 2.23
CA VAL A 366 -4.65 17.92 2.11
C VAL A 366 -3.93 17.86 3.45
N ILE A 367 -3.70 16.65 3.96
CA ILE A 367 -3.06 16.39 5.25
C ILE A 367 -1.77 15.58 5.05
N PHE A 368 -0.71 15.98 5.74
CA PHE A 368 0.50 15.18 5.84
C PHE A 368 0.51 14.27 7.06
N THR A 369 0.98 13.04 6.88
CA THR A 369 1.27 12.08 7.95
C THR A 369 2.72 11.58 7.86
N PRO A 370 3.26 10.99 8.94
CA PRO A 370 4.53 10.27 8.86
C PRO A 370 4.49 9.17 7.79
N THR A 371 5.66 8.85 7.24
CA THR A 371 5.83 7.80 6.21
C THR A 371 5.32 6.45 6.72
N GLY A 372 4.63 5.71 5.86
CA GLY A 372 4.15 4.37 6.17
C GLY A 372 2.62 4.27 6.24
N VAL A 373 2.10 3.28 5.53
CA VAL A 373 0.68 3.05 5.26
C VAL A 373 -0.21 3.05 6.50
N LYS A 374 0.29 2.65 7.68
CA LYS A 374 -0.49 2.69 8.93
C LYS A 374 -0.92 4.12 9.29
N HIS A 375 -0.02 5.08 9.16
CA HIS A 375 -0.31 6.49 9.46
C HIS A 375 -1.24 7.10 8.43
N LEU A 376 -1.02 6.80 7.14
CA LEU A 376 -1.89 7.30 6.07
C LEU A 376 -3.31 6.74 6.22
N HIS A 377 -3.44 5.43 6.45
CA HIS A 377 -4.72 4.74 6.55
C HIS A 377 -5.52 5.21 7.77
N GLU A 378 -4.91 5.29 8.95
CA GLU A 378 -5.55 5.82 10.16
C GLU A 378 -6.09 7.23 9.93
N LYS A 379 -5.31 8.10 9.27
CA LYS A 379 -5.73 9.48 9.02
C LYS A 379 -6.82 9.59 7.95
N ALA A 380 -6.73 8.78 6.89
CA ALA A 380 -7.73 8.74 5.83
C ALA A 380 -9.10 8.25 6.35
N ALA A 381 -9.11 7.35 7.34
CA ALA A 381 -10.32 6.84 7.96
C ALA A 381 -11.11 7.88 8.79
N GLU A 382 -10.53 9.06 9.08
CA GLU A 382 -11.23 10.16 9.77
C GLU A 382 -12.19 10.96 8.85
N PHE A 383 -12.20 10.66 7.56
CA PHE A 383 -13.02 11.30 6.53
C PHE A 383 -14.18 10.40 6.10
N ASP A 384 -15.20 11.00 5.48
CA ASP A 384 -16.24 10.22 4.80
C ASP A 384 -15.67 9.49 3.59
N ILE A 385 -14.79 10.18 2.87
CA ILE A 385 -13.98 9.60 1.82
C ILE A 385 -12.53 10.07 2.03
N GLY A 386 -11.65 9.13 2.35
CA GLY A 386 -10.23 9.41 2.53
C GLY A 386 -9.41 8.79 1.42
N ILE A 387 -8.70 9.60 0.64
CA ILE A 387 -7.80 9.13 -0.42
C ILE A 387 -6.37 9.26 0.07
N TYR A 388 -5.60 8.18 0.04
CA TYR A 388 -4.18 8.24 0.42
C TYR A 388 -3.30 7.43 -0.52
N PHE A 389 -2.16 8.01 -0.88
CA PHE A 389 -1.10 7.36 -1.65
C PHE A 389 0.25 7.87 -1.18
N GLU A 390 1.24 6.99 -1.21
CA GLU A 390 2.65 7.37 -1.23
C GLU A 390 3.12 7.48 -2.68
N ALA A 391 4.11 8.34 -2.94
CA ALA A 391 4.70 8.49 -4.28
C ALA A 391 5.25 7.18 -4.88
N ASN A 392 5.52 6.16 -4.05
CA ASN A 392 5.94 4.83 -4.50
C ASN A 392 4.81 4.00 -5.15
N GLY A 393 3.58 4.51 -5.18
CA GLY A 393 2.43 3.83 -5.78
C GLY A 393 1.57 3.02 -4.81
N HIS A 394 1.92 2.95 -3.52
CA HIS A 394 1.09 2.30 -2.50
C HIS A 394 -0.02 3.25 -2.04
N GLY A 395 -1.28 2.86 -2.19
CA GLY A 395 -2.41 3.67 -1.72
C GLY A 395 -3.77 3.12 -2.10
N THR A 396 -4.81 3.71 -1.51
CA THR A 396 -6.21 3.34 -1.77
C THR A 396 -7.18 4.48 -1.40
N ILE A 397 -8.47 4.21 -1.52
CA ILE A 397 -9.56 5.09 -1.07
C ILE A 397 -10.36 4.35 0.01
N LEU A 398 -10.64 5.04 1.11
CA LEU A 398 -11.51 4.56 2.18
C LEU A 398 -12.84 5.29 2.12
N PHE A 399 -13.93 4.57 2.35
CA PHE A 399 -15.27 5.12 2.49
C PHE A 399 -15.81 4.78 3.88
N SER A 400 -16.33 5.78 4.60
CA SER A 400 -16.94 5.55 5.90
C SER A 400 -18.25 4.77 5.74
N GLU A 401 -18.55 3.90 6.71
CA GLU A 401 -19.82 3.16 6.77
C GLU A 401 -21.03 4.12 6.72
N SER A 402 -20.95 5.25 7.44
CA SER A 402 -22.00 6.27 7.45
C SER A 402 -22.22 6.89 6.07
N PHE A 403 -21.15 7.17 5.33
CA PHE A 403 -21.25 7.68 3.97
C PHE A 403 -21.84 6.64 3.02
N LEU A 404 -21.42 5.38 3.10
CA LEU A 404 -21.96 4.31 2.26
C LEU A 404 -23.46 4.09 2.51
N CYS A 405 -23.90 4.04 3.77
CA CYS A 405 -25.31 3.95 4.11
C CYS A 405 -26.12 5.14 3.56
N TRP A 406 -25.57 6.35 3.68
CA TRP A 406 -26.19 7.55 3.10
C TRP A 406 -26.27 7.47 1.57
N LEU A 407 -25.19 7.06 0.91
CA LEU A 407 -25.09 6.98 -0.54
C LEU A 407 -26.08 5.95 -1.11
N GLU A 408 -26.23 4.80 -0.47
CA GLU A 408 -27.23 3.79 -0.83
C GLU A 408 -28.67 4.30 -0.66
N ALA A 409 -28.96 4.99 0.45
CA ALA A 409 -30.27 5.60 0.67
C ALA A 409 -30.57 6.68 -0.38
N ARG A 410 -29.57 7.52 -0.70
CA ARG A 410 -29.67 8.56 -1.71
C ARG A 410 -29.88 8.01 -3.11
N HIS A 411 -29.18 6.93 -3.47
CA HIS A 411 -29.40 6.22 -4.73
C HIS A 411 -30.84 5.70 -4.83
N LYS A 412 -31.36 5.05 -3.77
CA LYS A 412 -32.75 4.56 -3.73
C LYS A 412 -33.75 5.70 -3.90
N GLU A 413 -33.56 6.83 -3.22
CA GLU A 413 -34.40 8.02 -3.40
C GLU A 413 -34.38 8.52 -4.85
N LEU A 414 -33.19 8.72 -5.43
CA LEU A 414 -33.03 9.23 -6.80
C LEU A 414 -33.64 8.30 -7.85
N SER A 415 -33.42 6.99 -7.71
CA SER A 415 -33.99 5.96 -8.60
C SER A 415 -35.51 5.98 -8.63
N SER A 416 -36.15 6.34 -7.51
CA SER A 416 -37.62 6.42 -7.40
C SER A 416 -38.22 7.69 -8.00
N VAL A 417 -37.44 8.77 -8.11
CA VAL A 417 -37.89 10.07 -8.62
C VAL A 417 -37.60 10.20 -10.12
N SER A 418 -36.38 9.86 -10.56
CA SER A 418 -35.95 10.02 -11.94
C SER A 418 -34.85 9.02 -12.28
N THR A 419 -35.26 7.84 -12.76
CA THR A 419 -34.35 6.80 -13.23
C THR A 419 -33.53 7.29 -14.43
N GLY A 420 -32.21 7.11 -14.39
CA GLY A 420 -31.27 7.55 -15.41
C GLY A 420 -30.84 9.02 -15.29
N SER A 421 -31.15 9.69 -14.18
CA SER A 421 -30.63 11.04 -13.91
C SER A 421 -29.10 11.01 -13.71
N GLU A 422 -28.43 12.11 -14.03
CA GLU A 422 -26.98 12.22 -13.84
C GLU A 422 -26.59 12.14 -12.35
N GLN A 423 -27.49 12.56 -11.45
CA GLN A 423 -27.31 12.40 -10.00
C GLN A 423 -27.36 10.94 -9.57
N GLU A 424 -28.37 10.18 -10.03
CA GLU A 424 -28.45 8.75 -9.74
C GLU A 424 -27.21 8.02 -10.28
N THR A 425 -26.80 8.39 -11.48
CA THR A 425 -25.63 7.82 -12.14
C THR A 425 -24.35 8.13 -11.37
N ALA A 426 -24.18 9.36 -10.85
CA ALA A 426 -23.06 9.71 -9.98
C ALA A 426 -23.06 8.90 -8.67
N ALA A 427 -24.23 8.63 -8.08
CA ALA A 427 -24.35 7.77 -6.90
C ALA A 427 -23.90 6.34 -7.22
N LEU A 428 -24.36 5.79 -8.35
CA LEU A 428 -23.96 4.47 -8.83
C LEU A 428 -22.46 4.38 -9.12
N ARG A 429 -21.87 5.42 -9.73
CA ARG A 429 -20.41 5.47 -9.97
C ARG A 429 -19.62 5.47 -8.67
N LEU A 430 -20.04 6.21 -7.64
CA LEU A 430 -19.40 6.18 -6.33
C LEU A 430 -19.55 4.83 -5.63
N LEU A 431 -20.73 4.21 -5.70
CA LEU A 431 -20.95 2.86 -5.16
C LEU A 431 -20.07 1.83 -5.87
N ALA A 432 -19.99 1.88 -7.20
CA ALA A 432 -19.12 1.00 -7.98
C ALA A 432 -17.64 1.24 -7.67
N ALA A 433 -17.20 2.49 -7.55
CA ALA A 433 -15.84 2.83 -7.13
C ALA A 433 -15.52 2.28 -5.73
N SER A 434 -16.44 2.38 -4.78
CA SER A 434 -16.26 1.87 -3.41
C SER A 434 -16.13 0.34 -3.32
N LYS A 435 -16.71 -0.38 -4.30
CA LYS A 435 -16.60 -1.84 -4.43
C LYS A 435 -15.39 -2.26 -5.25
N LEU A 436 -14.99 -1.45 -6.24
CA LEU A 436 -13.80 -1.70 -7.06
C LEU A 436 -12.53 -1.49 -6.26
N ILE A 437 -12.45 -0.40 -5.50
CA ILE A 437 -11.24 -0.03 -4.75
C ILE A 437 -11.10 -0.90 -3.50
N ASN A 438 -9.92 -1.48 -3.29
CA ASN A 438 -9.68 -2.32 -2.13
C ASN A 438 -9.49 -1.46 -0.87
N GLN A 439 -10.50 -1.41 -0.02
CA GLN A 439 -10.47 -0.58 1.18
C GLN A 439 -9.65 -1.20 2.34
N ALA A 440 -9.11 -2.42 2.20
CA ALA A 440 -8.30 -3.08 3.23
C ALA A 440 -6.84 -2.61 3.22
N VAL A 441 -6.24 -2.53 2.04
CA VAL A 441 -4.84 -2.17 1.80
C VAL A 441 -4.68 -1.65 0.37
N GLY A 442 -3.57 -0.97 0.06
CA GLY A 442 -3.26 -0.59 -1.31
C GLY A 442 -3.21 -1.81 -2.23
N ASP A 443 -3.90 -1.73 -3.37
CA ASP A 443 -4.10 -2.83 -4.29
C ASP A 443 -3.85 -2.39 -5.72
N ALA A 444 -2.77 -2.89 -6.31
CA ALA A 444 -2.33 -2.45 -7.62
C ALA A 444 -3.27 -2.91 -8.75
N LEU A 445 -3.93 -4.07 -8.62
CA LEU A 445 -4.88 -4.56 -9.63
C LEU A 445 -6.17 -3.75 -9.58
N SER A 446 -6.68 -3.52 -8.38
CA SER A 446 -7.84 -2.68 -8.12
C SER A 446 -7.59 -1.22 -8.57
N GLY A 447 -6.43 -0.67 -8.22
CA GLY A 447 -5.99 0.67 -8.62
C GLY A 447 -5.88 0.80 -10.14
N LEU A 448 -5.31 -0.19 -10.83
CA LEU A 448 -5.19 -0.22 -12.29
C LEU A 448 -6.58 -0.10 -12.94
N LEU A 449 -7.54 -0.92 -12.50
CA LEU A 449 -8.89 -0.90 -13.04
C LEU A 449 -9.61 0.43 -12.78
N LEU A 450 -9.42 1.02 -11.59
CA LEU A 450 -10.04 2.32 -11.28
C LEU A 450 -9.41 3.45 -12.11
N VAL A 451 -8.09 3.46 -12.29
CA VAL A 451 -7.41 4.42 -13.18
C VAL A 451 -7.97 4.29 -14.59
N GLU A 452 -7.98 3.09 -15.18
CA GLU A 452 -8.47 2.90 -16.54
C GLU A 452 -9.95 3.27 -16.69
N ALA A 453 -10.80 2.94 -15.72
CA ALA A 453 -12.20 3.35 -15.73
C ALA A 453 -12.37 4.88 -15.70
N ILE A 454 -11.57 5.59 -14.89
CA ILE A 454 -11.63 7.06 -14.80
C ILE A 454 -11.08 7.70 -16.08
N LEU A 455 -9.97 7.20 -16.63
CA LEU A 455 -9.43 7.73 -17.89
C LEU A 455 -10.43 7.57 -19.04
N GLN A 456 -11.11 6.43 -19.12
CA GLN A 456 -12.19 6.21 -20.08
C GLN A 456 -13.38 7.12 -19.83
N HIS A 457 -13.83 7.27 -18.58
CA HIS A 457 -14.92 8.19 -18.22
C HIS A 457 -14.62 9.64 -18.61
N LYS A 458 -13.36 10.05 -18.48
CA LYS A 458 -12.89 11.40 -18.78
C LYS A 458 -12.52 11.62 -20.25
N GLY A 459 -12.34 10.54 -21.03
CA GLY A 459 -11.71 10.59 -22.35
C GLY A 459 -10.28 11.15 -22.29
N TRP A 460 -9.53 10.89 -21.22
CA TRP A 460 -8.19 11.44 -21.01
C TRP A 460 -7.10 10.49 -21.51
N SER A 461 -6.17 11.03 -22.29
CA SER A 461 -4.90 10.36 -22.54
C SER A 461 -4.01 10.41 -21.30
N ILE A 462 -3.05 9.49 -21.20
CA ILE A 462 -2.03 9.52 -20.14
C ILE A 462 -1.22 10.81 -20.17
N ARG A 463 -1.01 11.41 -21.36
CA ARG A 463 -0.32 12.70 -21.49
C ARG A 463 -1.12 13.82 -20.83
N ARG A 464 -2.43 13.87 -21.07
CA ARG A 464 -3.33 14.83 -20.42
C ARG A 464 -3.37 14.63 -18.90
N TRP A 465 -3.35 13.38 -18.43
CA TRP A 465 -3.29 13.06 -17.02
C TRP A 465 -1.95 13.47 -16.38
N SER A 466 -0.82 13.18 -17.03
CA SER A 466 0.51 13.61 -16.59
C SER A 466 0.58 15.13 -16.45
N GLU A 467 0.00 15.88 -17.40
CA GLU A 467 -0.06 17.35 -17.43
C GLU A 467 -1.00 18.00 -16.40
N LEU A 468 -1.65 17.26 -15.51
CA LEU A 468 -2.46 17.86 -14.42
C LEU A 468 -1.66 18.89 -13.62
N TYR A 469 -0.38 18.60 -13.41
CA TYR A 469 0.63 19.50 -12.85
C TYR A 469 2.00 19.04 -13.33
N GLN A 470 3.02 19.89 -13.26
CA GLN A 470 4.39 19.49 -13.54
C GLN A 470 5.13 19.35 -12.22
N ASP A 471 5.74 18.19 -11.99
CA ASP A 471 6.51 17.94 -10.78
C ASP A 471 7.68 18.93 -10.68
N LEU A 472 7.94 19.40 -9.47
CA LEU A 472 9.19 20.09 -9.19
C LEU A 472 10.35 19.08 -9.34
N PRO A 473 11.44 19.46 -10.02
CA PRO A 473 12.68 18.70 -9.94
C PRO A 473 13.04 18.39 -8.49
N SER A 474 13.34 17.12 -8.23
CA SER A 474 13.55 16.61 -6.87
C SER A 474 14.68 15.59 -6.81
N ARG A 475 15.26 15.46 -5.62
CA ARG A 475 16.39 14.58 -5.33
C ARG A 475 16.23 13.97 -3.94
N GLN A 476 16.39 12.66 -3.85
CA GLN A 476 16.50 11.95 -2.59
C GLN A 476 17.93 11.39 -2.44
N VAL A 477 18.56 11.63 -1.30
CA VAL A 477 19.88 11.06 -0.96
C VAL A 477 19.84 10.36 0.39
N LYS A 478 20.67 9.33 0.54
CA LYS A 478 20.88 8.61 1.80
C LYS A 478 22.22 9.03 2.38
N VAL A 479 22.23 9.43 3.65
CA VAL A 479 23.44 9.79 4.40
C VAL A 479 23.68 8.73 5.47
N LYS A 480 24.81 8.01 5.39
CA LYS A 480 25.20 7.03 6.42
C LYS A 480 25.60 7.76 7.70
N VAL A 481 25.08 7.32 8.84
CA VAL A 481 25.37 7.94 10.14
C VAL A 481 25.71 6.88 11.17
N VAL A 482 26.44 7.26 12.21
CA VAL A 482 26.79 6.34 13.31
C VAL A 482 25.55 5.95 14.12
N ASP A 483 24.69 6.92 14.42
CA ASP A 483 23.46 6.72 15.17
C ASP A 483 22.33 7.53 14.53
N ARG A 484 21.42 6.84 13.84
CA ARG A 484 20.24 7.48 13.24
C ARG A 484 19.24 7.98 14.27
N THR A 485 19.25 7.43 15.50
CA THR A 485 18.30 7.79 16.56
C THR A 485 18.59 9.16 17.18
N ALA A 486 19.76 9.71 16.88
CA ALA A 486 20.11 11.09 17.19
C ALA A 486 19.19 12.11 16.49
N VAL A 487 18.59 11.75 15.35
CA VAL A 487 17.60 12.57 14.65
C VAL A 487 16.20 12.23 15.11
N VAL A 488 15.52 13.21 15.70
CA VAL A 488 14.11 13.10 16.11
C VAL A 488 13.30 14.14 15.35
N THR A 489 12.23 13.72 14.69
CA THR A 489 11.38 14.57 13.87
C THR A 489 9.99 14.76 14.46
N ALA A 490 9.31 15.84 14.08
CA ALA A 490 7.92 16.18 14.38
C ALA A 490 7.21 16.67 13.10
N ASN A 491 5.91 17.00 13.24
CA ASN A 491 5.06 17.51 12.16
C ASN A 491 5.10 16.65 10.89
N ALA A 492 4.64 15.40 10.99
CA ALA A 492 4.67 14.43 9.88
C ALA A 492 6.08 14.22 9.29
N GLU A 493 7.10 14.18 10.16
CA GLU A 493 8.52 14.00 9.78
C GLU A 493 9.12 15.15 8.95
N THR A 494 8.45 16.32 8.88
CA THR A 494 8.95 17.48 8.11
C THR A 494 9.83 18.43 8.91
N ILE A 495 9.82 18.33 10.24
CA ILE A 495 10.57 19.22 11.13
C ILE A 495 11.48 18.38 12.02
N VAL A 496 12.76 18.70 12.07
CA VAL A 496 13.74 18.11 12.99
C VAL A 496 13.69 18.84 14.32
N VAL A 497 13.46 18.09 15.40
CA VAL A 497 13.46 18.60 16.77
C VAL A 497 14.82 18.37 17.44
N ARG A 498 15.52 17.29 17.06
CA ARG A 498 16.87 16.97 17.53
C ARG A 498 17.75 16.46 16.39
N PRO A 499 19.06 16.82 16.35
CA PRO A 499 19.75 17.74 17.26
C PRO A 499 19.31 19.21 17.09
N PRO A 500 19.39 20.06 18.13
CA PRO A 500 19.02 21.47 18.02
C PRO A 500 19.86 22.21 16.97
N GLY A 501 19.25 23.16 16.24
CA GLY A 501 19.94 24.01 15.26
C GLY A 501 19.98 23.45 13.84
N ILE A 502 19.81 22.13 13.64
CA ILE A 502 19.86 21.54 12.30
C ILE A 502 18.65 21.96 11.45
N GLN A 503 17.47 22.11 12.04
CA GLN A 503 16.28 22.55 11.31
C GLN A 503 16.42 24.00 10.82
N GLU A 504 16.96 24.88 11.67
CA GLU A 504 17.25 26.26 11.29
C GLU A 504 18.26 26.31 10.15
N ALA A 505 19.30 25.47 10.20
CA ALA A 505 20.28 25.36 9.11
C ALA A 505 19.63 24.87 7.80
N ILE A 506 18.75 23.87 7.87
CA ILE A 506 17.98 23.37 6.70
C ILE A 506 17.09 24.49 6.13
N ASN A 507 16.39 25.25 6.98
CA ASN A 507 15.53 26.35 6.55
C ASN A 507 16.34 27.45 5.84
N ILE A 508 17.49 27.83 6.40
CA ILE A 508 18.39 28.84 5.81
C ILE A 508 18.91 28.36 4.46
N GLU A 509 19.30 27.09 4.34
CA GLU A 509 19.79 26.53 3.08
C GLU A 509 18.69 26.46 2.03
N THR A 510 17.49 26.00 2.42
CA THR A 510 16.33 25.85 1.54
C THR A 510 15.86 27.18 0.97
N ALA A 511 15.87 28.25 1.78
CA ALA A 511 15.43 29.59 1.36
C ALA A 511 16.29 30.21 0.24
N LYS A 512 17.49 29.66 -0.05
CA LYS A 512 18.35 30.10 -1.15
C LYS A 512 17.82 29.68 -2.53
N TYR A 513 16.91 28.71 -2.57
CA TYR A 513 16.43 28.10 -3.81
C TYR A 513 14.96 28.46 -4.05
N PRO A 514 14.59 28.99 -5.24
CA PRO A 514 13.20 29.22 -5.60
C PRO A 514 12.40 27.92 -5.57
N GLN A 515 11.20 27.97 -4.96
CA GLN A 515 10.37 26.78 -4.68
C GLN A 515 11.12 25.68 -3.93
N GLY A 516 12.17 26.04 -3.19
CA GLY A 516 12.95 25.12 -2.39
C GLY A 516 12.11 24.53 -1.26
N ARG A 517 12.10 23.20 -1.16
CA ARG A 517 11.63 22.49 0.02
C ARG A 517 12.57 21.33 0.31
N SER A 518 13.01 21.21 1.56
CA SER A 518 13.85 20.09 1.99
C SER A 518 13.52 19.67 3.42
N PHE A 519 13.66 18.38 3.69
CA PHE A 519 13.54 17.81 5.02
C PHE A 519 14.45 16.59 5.15
N ILE A 520 14.72 16.18 6.39
CA ILE A 520 15.47 14.97 6.70
C ILE A 520 14.68 14.09 7.67
N ARG A 521 14.88 12.77 7.58
CA ARG A 521 14.33 11.82 8.55
C ARG A 521 15.22 10.59 8.73
N PRO A 522 15.21 9.95 9.91
CA PRO A 522 15.86 8.66 10.06
C PRO A 522 15.15 7.59 9.21
N SER A 523 15.92 6.72 8.56
CA SER A 523 15.37 5.52 7.93
C SER A 523 14.86 4.57 9.03
N GLY A 524 13.77 3.84 8.77
CA GLY A 524 13.22 2.87 9.72
C GLY A 524 14.03 1.56 9.79
N THR A 525 14.73 1.21 8.70
CA THR A 525 15.30 -0.11 8.46
C THR A 525 16.82 -0.14 8.30
N GLU A 526 17.46 1.02 8.16
CA GLU A 526 18.88 1.17 7.87
C GLU A 526 19.44 2.29 8.75
N ASP A 527 20.71 2.24 9.17
CA ASP A 527 21.39 3.31 9.92
C ASP A 527 21.82 4.46 8.99
N VAL A 528 20.81 5.08 8.38
CA VAL A 528 20.95 6.20 7.46
C VAL A 528 19.90 7.26 7.74
N ILE A 529 20.23 8.52 7.45
CA ILE A 529 19.29 9.63 7.36
C ILE A 529 18.92 9.83 5.89
N ARG A 530 17.63 9.92 5.60
CA ARG A 530 17.12 10.25 4.28
C ARG A 530 16.99 11.76 4.18
N VAL A 531 17.53 12.32 3.11
CA VAL A 531 17.39 13.74 2.77
C VAL A 531 16.54 13.81 1.50
N TYR A 532 15.52 14.65 1.54
CA TYR A 532 14.71 14.98 0.37
C TYR A 532 14.89 16.46 0.06
N ALA A 533 14.99 16.82 -1.22
CA ALA A 533 14.95 18.19 -1.68
C ALA A 533 14.19 18.30 -3.00
N GLU A 534 13.43 19.38 -3.17
CA GLU A 534 12.84 19.81 -4.43
C GLU A 534 13.09 21.30 -4.63
N ALA A 535 13.16 21.74 -5.89
CA ALA A 535 13.37 23.13 -6.27
C ALA A 535 12.89 23.39 -7.70
N SER A 536 13.02 24.63 -8.19
CA SER A 536 12.57 25.03 -9.54
C SER A 536 13.35 24.38 -10.70
N THR A 537 14.59 23.92 -10.50
CA THR A 537 15.41 23.23 -11.52
C THR A 537 16.11 22.00 -10.94
N GLN A 538 16.54 21.06 -11.79
CA GLN A 538 17.23 19.85 -11.33
C GLN A 538 18.56 20.19 -10.65
N GLU A 539 19.32 21.14 -11.20
CA GLU A 539 20.59 21.58 -10.63
C GLU A 539 20.41 22.22 -9.24
N ALA A 540 19.31 22.96 -9.05
CA ALA A 540 18.95 23.54 -7.77
C ALA A 540 18.56 22.47 -6.75
N ALA A 541 17.74 21.49 -7.15
CA ALA A 541 17.31 20.39 -6.28
C ALA A 541 18.51 19.52 -5.86
N ASP A 542 19.40 19.20 -6.81
CA ASP A 542 20.63 18.43 -6.54
C ASP A 542 21.57 19.21 -5.61
N SER A 543 21.74 20.51 -5.85
CA SER A 543 22.57 21.37 -4.99
C SER A 543 22.01 21.47 -3.57
N LEU A 544 20.69 21.66 -3.42
CA LEU A 544 20.01 21.71 -2.13
C LEU A 544 20.13 20.36 -1.39
N ALA A 545 19.89 19.23 -2.06
CA ALA A 545 20.05 17.91 -1.45
C ALA A 545 21.48 17.67 -0.94
N ASN A 546 22.48 18.04 -1.75
CA ASN A 546 23.88 17.89 -1.37
C ASN A 546 24.29 18.83 -0.23
N SER A 547 23.81 20.08 -0.22
CA SER A 547 24.04 21.00 0.91
C SER A 547 23.43 20.48 2.20
N VAL A 548 22.19 19.99 2.16
CA VAL A 548 21.52 19.45 3.35
C VAL A 548 22.18 18.15 3.80
N ALA A 549 22.63 17.28 2.89
CA ALA A 549 23.40 16.09 3.24
C ALA A 549 24.70 16.44 4.01
N LYS A 550 25.41 17.48 3.59
CA LYS A 550 26.59 17.98 4.32
C LYS A 550 26.25 18.52 5.70
N LEU A 551 25.09 19.15 5.87
CA LEU A 551 24.62 19.56 7.21
C LEU A 551 24.38 18.35 8.11
N VAL A 552 23.76 17.29 7.58
CA VAL A 552 23.58 16.03 8.33
C VAL A 552 24.93 15.48 8.79
N ASP A 553 25.92 15.40 7.89
CA ASP A 553 27.27 14.93 8.23
C ASP A 553 27.95 15.79 9.31
N GLN A 554 27.81 17.13 9.22
CA GLN A 554 28.40 18.07 10.18
C GLN A 554 27.79 17.95 11.58
N PHE A 555 26.48 17.73 11.68
CA PHE A 555 25.78 17.66 12.96
C PHE A 555 25.86 16.29 13.63
N LEU A 556 25.97 15.19 12.87
CA LEU A 556 25.90 13.82 13.40
C LEU A 556 27.25 13.08 13.38
N GLY A 557 28.23 13.56 12.62
CA GLY A 557 29.50 12.87 12.40
C GLY A 557 29.37 11.72 11.39
N SER A 558 30.39 11.54 10.56
CA SER A 558 30.41 10.50 9.53
C SER A 558 30.64 9.11 10.15
N GLY A 559 29.77 8.16 9.81
CA GLY A 559 30.14 6.75 9.86
C GLY A 559 31.04 6.48 8.66
N SER A 560 32.32 6.14 8.89
CA SER A 560 33.36 5.97 7.87
C SER A 560 32.87 5.23 6.61
N PHE A 561 33.23 5.77 5.43
CA PHE A 561 32.83 5.32 4.09
C PHE A 561 33.01 3.82 3.80
#